data_AF-Q4TIH2-F1
#
_entry.id   AF-Q4TIH2-F1
#
_cell.length_a   1.000
_cell.length_b   1.000
_cell.length_c   1.000
_cell.angle_alpha   90.00
_cell.angle_beta   90.00
_cell.angle_gamma   90.00
#
_symmetry.space_group_name_H-M   'P 1'
#
loop_
_entity.id
_entity.type
_entity.pdbx_description
1 polymer ?
#
loop_
_entity_poly.entity_id
_entity_poly.type
_entity_poly.pdbx_seq_one_letter_code
_entity_poly.pdbx_strand_id
1 'polypeptide(L)'
;VSQYRFCQIMSENLPRLREEIKEISMSDLKDFLESIRKHSDKVGEMAMTQAQKHRTLNSALTKQTNVGHHANSVYSLIGPAYAHVQNGLMIDDDDEAGIEEEADKEILTAHDLVDFSPVYRCLHIYTVLV
;
A
#
# COMPACT_ATOMS: atom_id res chain seq x y z
N VAL A 1 23.44 -0.39 -44.68
CA VAL A 1 22.97 -0.12 -46.05
C VAL A 1 22.18 -1.32 -46.52
N SER A 2 20.86 -1.20 -46.65
CA SER A 2 19.95 -2.29 -47.01
C SER A 2 19.80 -2.38 -48.53
N GLN A 3 20.24 -3.48 -49.15
CA GLN A 3 20.28 -3.63 -50.63
C GLN A 3 18.91 -3.85 -51.29
N TYR A 4 17.86 -4.08 -50.52
CA TYR A 4 16.52 -4.39 -51.02
C TYR A 4 15.48 -3.38 -50.54
N ARG A 5 14.53 -3.05 -51.42
CA ARG A 5 13.47 -2.07 -51.14
C ARG A 5 12.63 -2.42 -49.91
N PHE A 6 12.38 -3.71 -49.69
CA PHE A 6 11.72 -4.19 -48.47
C PHE A 6 12.49 -3.77 -47.20
N CYS A 7 13.80 -3.99 -47.17
CA CYS A 7 14.62 -3.65 -46.01
C CYS A 7 14.69 -2.13 -45.77
N GLN A 8 14.62 -1.33 -46.84
CA GLN A 8 14.59 0.14 -46.75
C GLN A 8 13.28 0.63 -46.12
N ILE A 9 12.14 0.10 -46.59
CA ILE A 9 10.82 0.37 -46.00
C ILE A 9 10.79 -0.05 -44.53
N MET A 10 11.29 -1.25 -44.20
CA MET A 10 11.34 -1.71 -42.81
C MET A 10 12.22 -0.84 -41.93
N SER A 11 13.38 -0.38 -42.42
CA SER A 11 14.26 0.50 -41.65
C SER A 11 13.63 1.88 -41.35
N GLU A 12 12.70 2.34 -42.19
CA GLU A 12 11.98 3.59 -41.99
C GLU A 12 10.77 3.43 -41.07
N ASN A 13 10.04 2.30 -41.18
CA ASN A 13 8.78 2.09 -40.47
C ASN A 13 8.95 1.49 -39.08
N LEU A 14 9.92 0.57 -38.88
CA LEU A 14 10.11 -0.06 -37.57
C LEU A 14 10.38 0.94 -36.44
N PRO A 15 11.23 1.98 -36.60
CA PRO A 15 11.43 2.97 -35.55
C PRO A 15 10.15 3.75 -35.21
N ARG A 16 9.36 4.13 -36.22
CA ARG A 16 8.10 4.86 -36.05
C ARG A 16 7.07 4.01 -35.30
N LEU A 17 6.95 2.74 -35.67
CA LEU A 17 6.07 1.80 -34.98
C LEU A 17 6.47 1.61 -33.51
N ARG A 18 7.78 1.52 -33.23
CA ARG A 18 8.28 1.45 -31.84
C ARG A 18 7.92 2.70 -31.04
N GLU A 19 8.02 3.87 -31.66
CA GLU A 19 7.66 5.14 -31.03
C GLU A 19 6.16 5.28 -30.77
N GLU A 20 5.32 4.87 -31.72
CA GLU A 20 3.86 4.84 -31.56
C GLU A 20 3.43 3.91 -30.42
N ILE A 21 3.99 2.69 -30.34
CA ILE A 21 3.72 1.77 -29.23
C ILE A 21 4.12 2.39 -27.89
N LYS A 22 5.27 3.08 -27.85
CA LYS A 22 5.76 3.77 -26.66
C LYS A 22 4.81 4.91 -26.25
N GLU A 23 4.35 5.71 -27.20
CA GLU A 23 3.45 6.83 -26.95
C GLU A 23 2.11 6.36 -26.36
N ILE A 24 1.49 5.34 -26.97
CA ILE A 24 0.25 4.74 -26.49
C ILE A 24 0.42 4.21 -25.07
N SER A 25 1.51 3.47 -24.82
CA SER A 25 1.81 2.90 -23.49
C SER A 25 2.04 3.98 -22.43
N MET A 26 2.67 5.09 -22.81
CA MET A 26 2.86 6.25 -21.93
C MET A 26 1.54 6.98 -21.64
N SER A 27 0.63 7.06 -22.61
CA SER A 27 -0.70 7.63 -22.40
C SER A 27 -1.50 6.82 -21.40
N ASP A 28 -1.58 5.50 -21.60
CA ASP A 28 -2.24 4.57 -20.68
C ASP A 28 -1.71 4.71 -19.23
N LEU A 29 -0.38 4.82 -19.08
CA LEU A 29 0.24 5.01 -17.77
C LEU A 29 -0.15 6.37 -17.15
N LYS A 30 -0.19 7.45 -17.94
CA LYS A 30 -0.59 8.77 -17.46
C LYS A 30 -2.05 8.79 -17.01
N ASP A 31 -2.94 8.17 -17.78
CA ASP A 31 -4.35 8.06 -17.44
C ASP A 31 -4.56 7.26 -16.16
N PHE A 32 -3.80 6.17 -15.98
CA PHE A 32 -3.75 5.42 -14.72
C PHE A 32 -3.31 6.31 -13.55
N LEU A 33 -2.20 7.04 -13.67
CA LEU A 33 -1.69 7.90 -12.60
C LEU A 33 -2.67 9.03 -12.25
N GLU A 34 -3.35 9.59 -13.24
CA GLU A 34 -4.41 10.57 -13.02
C GLU A 34 -5.63 9.96 -12.33
N SER A 35 -5.99 8.72 -12.67
CA SER A 35 -7.03 7.97 -11.95
C SER A 35 -6.66 7.74 -10.48
N ILE A 36 -5.41 7.33 -10.20
CA ILE A 36 -4.90 7.21 -8.82
C ILE A 36 -5.01 8.53 -8.09
N ARG A 37 -4.54 9.62 -8.71
CA ARG A 37 -4.61 10.96 -8.11
C ARG A 37 -6.03 11.31 -7.68
N LYS A 38 -7.02 11.10 -8.56
CA LYS A 38 -8.43 11.42 -8.32
C LYS A 38 -9.08 10.57 -7.24
N HIS A 39 -8.65 9.32 -7.06
CA HIS A 39 -9.32 8.36 -6.17
C HIS A 39 -8.48 7.94 -4.96
N SER A 40 -7.30 8.55 -4.78
CA SER A 40 -6.35 8.22 -3.72
C SER A 40 -6.94 8.38 -2.31
N ASP A 41 -7.85 9.34 -2.11
CA ASP A 41 -8.53 9.54 -0.82
C ASP A 41 -9.29 8.28 -0.37
N LYS A 42 -10.07 7.69 -1.28
CA LYS A 42 -10.85 6.46 -1.00
C LYS A 42 -9.95 5.26 -0.75
N VAL A 43 -8.90 5.12 -1.56
CA VAL A 43 -7.91 4.04 -1.40
C VAL A 43 -7.20 4.18 -0.04
N GLY A 44 -6.82 5.40 0.33
CA GLY A 44 -6.18 5.73 1.59
C GLY A 44 -7.09 5.48 2.79
N GLU A 45 -8.35 5.92 2.73
CA GLU A 45 -9.36 5.68 3.77
C GLU A 45 -9.55 4.18 4.04
N MET A 46 -9.68 3.37 2.97
CA MET A 46 -9.81 1.92 3.11
C MET A 46 -8.55 1.28 3.69
N ALA A 47 -7.36 1.74 3.26
CA ALA A 47 -6.10 1.26 3.81
C ALA A 47 -5.94 1.59 5.30
N MET A 48 -6.29 2.81 5.71
CA MET A 48 -6.27 3.23 7.12
C MET A 48 -7.27 2.44 7.96
N THR A 49 -8.50 2.25 7.47
CA THR A 49 -9.53 1.44 8.12
C THR A 49 -9.05 -0.01 8.32
N GLN A 50 -8.44 -0.60 7.29
CA GLN A 50 -7.88 -1.95 7.37
C GLN A 50 -6.73 -2.04 8.38
N ALA A 51 -5.84 -1.04 8.42
CA ALA A 51 -4.73 -0.98 9.38
C ALA A 51 -5.21 -0.83 10.82
N GLN A 52 -6.24 -0.01 11.06
CA GLN A 52 -6.83 0.17 12.38
C GLN A 52 -7.50 -1.12 12.88
N LYS A 53 -8.26 -1.82 12.02
CA LYS A 53 -8.84 -3.13 12.34
C LYS A 53 -7.77 -4.15 12.72
N HIS A 54 -6.66 -4.20 11.98
CA HIS A 54 -5.55 -5.09 12.32
C HIS A 54 -4.87 -4.69 13.65
N ARG A 55 -4.78 -3.40 13.97
CA ARG A 55 -4.23 -2.92 15.25
C ARG A 55 -5.11 -3.28 16.44
N THR A 56 -6.43 -3.12 16.33
CA THR A 56 -7.37 -3.47 17.41
C THR A 56 -7.43 -4.98 17.66
N LEU A 57 -7.40 -5.81 16.62
CA LEU A 57 -7.33 -7.27 16.78
C LEU A 57 -6.05 -7.70 17.51
N ASN A 58 -4.90 -7.14 17.15
CA ASN A 58 -3.62 -7.47 17.80
C ASN A 58 -3.54 -6.96 19.25
N SER A 59 -4.14 -5.80 19.56
CA SER A 59 -4.18 -5.30 20.94
C SER A 59 -5.11 -6.13 21.83
N ALA A 60 -6.24 -6.61 21.31
CA ALA A 60 -7.13 -7.54 22.00
C ALA A 60 -6.43 -8.87 22.32
N LEU A 61 -5.68 -9.43 21.36
CA LEU A 61 -4.91 -10.65 21.56
C LEU A 61 -3.80 -10.47 22.62
N THR A 62 -3.10 -9.34 22.61
CA THR A 62 -2.03 -9.05 23.59
C THR A 62 -2.57 -8.92 25.03
N LYS A 63 -3.76 -8.30 25.21
CA LYS A 63 -4.40 -8.18 26.54
C LYS A 63 -4.75 -9.55 27.14
N GLN A 64 -5.10 -10.54 26.33
CA GLN A 64 -5.37 -11.90 26.81
C GLN A 64 -4.10 -12.63 27.30
N THR A 65 -2.93 -12.29 26.77
CA THR A 65 -1.66 -12.92 27.19
C THR A 65 -1.02 -12.33 28.46
N ASN A 66 -1.45 -11.13 28.89
CA ASN A 66 -0.79 -10.39 29.97
C ASN A 66 -1.46 -10.54 31.36
N VAL A 67 -2.46 -11.41 31.50
CA VAL A 67 -3.11 -11.72 32.79
C VAL A 67 -2.26 -12.69 33.65
N GLY A 68 -1.10 -13.15 33.17
CA GLY A 68 -0.39 -14.29 33.75
C GLY A 68 0.84 -14.03 34.63
N HIS A 69 1.50 -12.88 34.59
CA HIS A 69 2.85 -12.77 35.20
C HIS A 69 3.11 -11.44 35.94
N HIS A 70 2.83 -11.43 37.24
CA HIS A 70 3.50 -10.55 38.20
C HIS A 70 4.04 -11.39 39.36
N ALA A 71 5.09 -12.17 39.08
CA ALA A 71 5.92 -12.76 40.10
C ALA A 71 7.03 -11.75 40.49
N ASN A 72 6.89 -11.21 41.70
CA ASN A 72 7.90 -10.62 42.59
C ASN A 72 9.31 -10.35 42.03
N SER A 73 9.75 -9.09 42.09
CA SER A 73 11.18 -8.79 42.26
C SER A 73 11.38 -7.56 43.13
N VAL A 74 11.64 -7.81 44.41
CA VAL A 74 12.07 -6.85 45.42
C VAL A 74 13.60 -6.83 45.45
N TYR A 75 14.21 -5.87 44.77
CA TYR A 75 15.51 -5.33 45.16
C TYR A 75 15.66 -3.90 44.63
N SER A 76 15.29 -2.92 45.47
CA SER A 76 15.62 -1.51 45.26
C SER A 76 16.87 -1.22 46.08
N LEU A 77 18.00 -0.91 45.42
CA LEU A 77 19.16 -0.29 46.07
C LEU A 77 19.95 0.59 45.07
N ILE A 78 19.71 1.91 45.17
CA ILE A 78 20.67 3.05 45.11
C ILE A 78 21.32 3.43 43.75
N GLY A 79 21.02 4.66 43.28
CA GLY A 79 21.93 5.51 42.47
C GLY A 79 21.28 6.36 41.36
N PRO A 80 21.37 7.72 41.35
CA PRO A 80 20.52 8.59 40.53
C PRO A 80 21.19 9.07 39.24
N ALA A 81 20.50 8.96 38.10
CA ALA A 81 20.89 9.59 36.83
C ALA A 81 19.71 9.58 35.84
N TYR A 82 18.98 10.71 35.79
CA TYR A 82 18.23 11.20 34.63
C TYR A 82 17.12 10.28 34.05
N ALA A 83 16.02 10.13 34.78
CA ALA A 83 14.76 9.66 34.19
C ALA A 83 14.00 10.85 33.58
N HIS A 84 14.10 10.98 32.27
CA HIS A 84 13.27 11.83 31.43
C HIS A 84 11.79 11.46 31.62
N VAL A 85 10.99 12.47 31.96
CA VAL A 85 9.55 12.45 32.22
C VAL A 85 8.80 11.62 31.16
N GLN A 86 8.26 10.46 31.55
CA GLN A 86 7.18 9.79 30.83
C GLN A 86 5.85 10.40 31.28
N ASN A 87 5.33 11.31 30.47
CA ASN A 87 3.99 11.86 30.65
C ASN A 87 2.97 10.84 30.09
N GLY A 88 2.54 9.91 30.94
CA GLY A 88 1.48 8.95 30.62
C GLY A 88 0.12 9.63 30.60
N LEU A 89 -0.36 9.99 29.41
CA LEU A 89 -1.74 10.38 29.20
C LEU A 89 -2.59 9.10 29.14
N MET A 90 -3.25 8.76 30.25
CA MET A 90 -4.33 7.78 30.28
C MET A 90 -5.51 8.43 29.57
N ILE A 91 -5.84 7.98 28.36
CA ILE A 91 -7.12 8.30 27.74
C ILE A 91 -8.03 7.12 28.07
N ASP A 92 -8.99 7.36 28.97
CA ASP A 92 -10.16 6.52 29.18
C ASP A 92 -11.09 6.71 27.97
N ASP A 93 -11.13 5.74 27.06
CA ASP A 93 -12.15 5.66 26.01
C ASP A 93 -13.09 4.50 26.34
N ASP A 94 -14.11 4.83 27.13
CA ASP A 94 -15.28 4.01 27.44
C ASP A 94 -16.35 4.32 26.38
N ASP A 95 -16.18 3.79 25.17
CA ASP A 95 -17.16 3.87 24.07
C ASP A 95 -17.39 2.47 23.48
N GLU A 96 -17.99 1.61 24.30
CA GLU A 96 -18.61 0.35 23.88
C GLU A 96 -19.96 0.66 23.20
N ALA A 97 -19.95 0.87 21.88
CA ALA A 97 -21.19 0.90 21.10
C ALA A 97 -20.98 0.41 19.65
N GLY A 98 -21.48 -0.80 19.37
CA GLY A 98 -21.97 -1.17 18.03
C GLY A 98 -21.00 -1.93 17.12
N ILE A 99 -20.52 -3.11 17.55
CA ILE A 99 -20.08 -4.12 16.58
C ILE A 99 -21.35 -4.78 16.02
N GLU A 100 -22.02 -4.11 15.08
CA GLU A 100 -22.99 -4.79 14.24
C GLU A 100 -22.21 -5.56 13.15
N GLU A 101 -22.37 -6.87 13.17
CA GLU A 101 -21.83 -7.83 12.20
C GLU A 101 -22.31 -7.50 10.78
N GLU A 102 -21.49 -6.82 9.98
CA GLU A 102 -21.51 -6.97 8.51
C GLU A 102 -20.37 -7.91 8.12
N ALA A 103 -20.53 -9.20 8.41
CA ALA A 103 -19.51 -10.22 8.17
C ALA A 103 -19.54 -10.85 6.76
N ASP A 104 -20.50 -10.47 5.90
CA ASP A 104 -20.74 -11.18 4.63
C ASP A 104 -20.55 -10.34 3.35
N LYS A 105 -19.96 -9.14 3.45
CA LYS A 105 -19.38 -8.49 2.27
C LYS A 105 -17.92 -8.91 2.19
N GLU A 106 -17.58 -9.69 1.17
CA GLU A 106 -16.20 -10.02 0.77
C GLU A 106 -15.31 -8.80 1.05
N ILE A 107 -14.35 -8.94 1.99
CA ILE A 107 -13.58 -7.80 2.51
C ILE A 107 -12.75 -7.25 1.37
N LEU A 108 -13.32 -6.30 0.62
CA LEU A 108 -12.67 -5.62 -0.47
C LEU A 108 -11.46 -4.88 0.12
N THR A 109 -10.26 -5.27 -0.27
CA THR A 109 -9.04 -4.64 0.24
C THR A 109 -8.77 -3.35 -0.52
N ALA A 110 -7.95 -2.46 0.05
CA ALA A 110 -7.54 -1.25 -0.66
C ALA A 110 -6.83 -1.55 -2.00
N HIS A 111 -6.20 -2.73 -2.12
CA HIS A 111 -5.56 -3.19 -3.35
C HIS A 111 -6.57 -3.51 -4.46
N ASP A 112 -7.75 -4.03 -4.11
CA ASP A 112 -8.78 -4.42 -5.08
C ASP A 112 -9.49 -3.22 -5.73
N LEU A 113 -9.25 -2.02 -5.19
CA LEU A 113 -9.74 -0.77 -5.76
C LEU A 113 -8.91 -0.27 -6.95
N VAL A 114 -7.73 -0.84 -7.20
CA VAL A 114 -6.76 -0.31 -8.16
C VAL A 114 -6.37 -1.37 -9.18
N ASP A 115 -6.62 -1.08 -10.47
CA ASP A 115 -6.08 -1.88 -11.56
C ASP A 115 -4.66 -1.42 -11.91
N PHE A 116 -3.65 -2.19 -11.48
CA PHE A 116 -2.24 -1.94 -11.78
C PHE A 116 -1.80 -2.41 -13.17
N SER A 117 -2.68 -3.00 -13.99
CA SER A 117 -2.34 -3.49 -15.33
C SER A 117 -1.62 -2.46 -16.21
N PRO A 118 -2.01 -1.17 -16.24
CA PRO A 118 -1.30 -0.16 -17.03
C PRO A 118 0.18 0.00 -16.65
N VAL A 119 0.52 -0.13 -15.35
CA VAL A 119 1.91 -0.08 -14.87
C VAL A 119 2.70 -1.26 -15.39
N TYR A 120 2.17 -2.49 -15.23
CA TYR A 120 2.85 -3.70 -15.66
C TYR A 120 2.98 -3.79 -17.19
N ARG A 121 1.93 -3.43 -17.93
CA ARG A 121 1.96 -3.37 -19.40
C ARG A 121 3.03 -2.38 -19.86
N CYS A 122 3.04 -1.18 -19.29
CA CYS A 122 3.98 -0.14 -19.67
C CYS A 122 5.44 -0.56 -19.40
N LEU A 123 5.72 -1.08 -18.20
CA LEU A 123 7.04 -1.61 -17.85
C LEU A 123 7.47 -2.72 -18.82
N HIS A 124 6.59 -3.68 -19.08
CA HIS A 124 6.89 -4.80 -19.97
C HIS A 124 7.21 -4.32 -21.40
N ILE A 125 6.38 -3.44 -21.95
CA ILE A 125 6.59 -2.85 -23.28
C ILE A 125 7.93 -2.11 -23.33
N TYR A 126 8.24 -1.30 -22.32
CA TYR A 126 9.52 -0.61 -22.26
C TYR A 126 10.70 -1.56 -22.22
N THR A 127 10.64 -2.64 -21.44
CA THR A 127 11.74 -3.62 -21.36
C THR A 127 11.97 -4.40 -22.66
N VAL A 128 10.94 -4.62 -23.47
CA VAL A 128 11.03 -5.35 -24.74
C VAL A 128 11.37 -4.44 -25.93
N LEU A 129 11.04 -3.14 -25.85
CA LEU A 129 11.33 -2.18 -26.90
C LEU A 129 12.74 -1.55 -26.82
N VAL A 130 13.50 -1.78 -25.74
CA VAL A 130 14.94 -1.44 -25.66
C VAL A 130 15.75 -2.29 -26.64
#